data_AF-A0AAN5G1U9-F1
#
_entry.id   AF-A0AAN5G1U9-F1
#
_cell.length_a   1.000
_cell.length_b   1.000
_cell.length_c   1.000
_cell.angle_alpha   90.00
_cell.angle_beta   90.00
_cell.angle_gamma   90.00
#
_symmetry.space_group_name_H-M   'P 1'
#
loop_
_entity.id
_entity.type
_entity.pdbx_description
1 polymer ?
#
loop_
_entity_poly.entity_id
_entity_poly.type
_entity_poly.pdbx_seq_one_letter_code
_entity_poly.pdbx_strand_id
1 'polypeptide(L)'
;MKKLAIIGATSVMMMTGTAQANFTSSGTNGKVDLTITEECRVTVESKSESFLRSGLIANRHITNLGIQSTGCGTGQRVALKLGAGSYDDTNGAHMTHENGTDKLLVNMGSATGDGTQDGGVYYINRDGNWNGQMVFIVRNDQQHLPTGKYTLNLEGGFWTK
;
A
#
# COMPACT_ATOMS: atom_id res chain seq x y z
N MET A 1 -70.17 47.18 41.37
CA MET A 1 -69.47 45.90 41.61
C MET A 1 -69.48 45.05 40.34
N LYS A 2 -68.39 44.27 40.11
CA LYS A 2 -68.03 43.31 39.02
C LYS A 2 -67.00 43.89 38.03
N LYS A 3 -65.70 43.52 38.10
CA LYS A 3 -65.02 42.28 37.61
C LYS A 3 -65.26 42.08 36.10
N LEU A 4 -64.30 41.83 35.22
CA LEU A 4 -63.00 41.13 35.31
C LEU A 4 -62.16 41.45 34.04
N ALA A 5 -60.83 41.29 34.12
CA ALA A 5 -59.84 41.54 33.06
C ALA A 5 -59.89 40.55 31.89
N ILE A 6 -59.44 40.97 30.70
CA ILE A 6 -58.88 40.07 29.66
C ILE A 6 -57.71 40.76 28.95
N ILE A 7 -56.58 40.04 28.96
CA ILE A 7 -55.31 40.29 28.27
C ILE A 7 -55.52 40.09 26.76
N GLY A 8 -55.11 41.04 25.92
CA GLY A 8 -55.16 40.95 24.46
C GLY A 8 -53.81 41.30 23.85
N ALA A 9 -53.22 40.33 23.16
CA ALA A 9 -51.82 40.26 22.76
C ALA A 9 -51.34 41.38 21.82
N THR A 10 -50.09 41.83 22.03
CA THR A 10 -49.30 42.54 21.03
C THR A 10 -49.11 41.64 19.80
N SER A 11 -49.85 41.94 18.73
CA SER A 11 -49.62 41.37 17.41
C SER A 11 -48.32 41.92 16.83
N VAL A 12 -47.20 41.24 17.10
CA VAL A 12 -45.97 41.45 16.33
C VAL A 12 -46.18 40.76 14.99
N MET A 13 -46.27 41.55 13.92
CA MET A 13 -46.16 41.03 12.55
C MET A 13 -44.83 40.28 12.44
N MET A 14 -44.90 38.95 12.36
CA MET A 14 -43.73 38.14 12.01
C MET A 14 -43.50 38.29 10.52
N MET A 15 -42.53 39.14 10.13
CA MET A 15 -41.92 39.02 8.81
C MET A 15 -41.26 37.65 8.75
N THR A 16 -41.80 36.73 7.96
CA THR A 16 -41.12 35.50 7.58
C THR A 16 -40.00 35.84 6.60
N GLY A 17 -38.88 36.35 7.12
CA GLY A 17 -37.64 36.36 6.38
C GLY A 17 -37.15 34.93 6.26
N THR A 18 -37.08 34.39 5.05
CA THR A 18 -36.32 33.17 4.80
C THR A 18 -34.86 33.49 5.13
N ALA A 19 -34.38 33.07 6.30
CA ALA A 19 -32.97 33.11 6.61
C ALA A 19 -32.27 32.16 5.63
N GLN A 20 -31.74 32.70 4.54
CA GLN A 20 -30.82 31.97 3.68
C GLN A 20 -29.50 31.85 4.46
N ALA A 21 -29.08 30.61 4.72
CA ALA A 21 -27.80 30.33 5.34
C ALA A 21 -26.69 30.79 4.41
N ASN A 22 -25.99 31.86 4.81
CA ASN A 22 -24.85 32.37 4.06
C ASN A 22 -23.56 31.74 4.57
N PHE A 23 -22.84 31.08 3.68
CA PHE A 23 -21.50 30.59 3.96
C PHE A 23 -20.53 31.77 3.98
N THR A 24 -19.86 32.00 5.12
CA THR A 24 -18.80 33.00 5.27
C THR A 24 -17.48 32.27 5.45
N SER A 25 -16.58 32.35 4.46
CA SER A 25 -15.27 31.71 4.53
C SER A 25 -14.33 32.47 5.48
N SER A 26 -13.76 31.77 6.46
CA SER A 26 -12.72 32.30 7.36
C SER A 26 -11.84 31.14 7.85
N GLY A 27 -10.93 30.68 7.00
CA GLY A 27 -10.04 29.55 7.30
C GLY A 27 -9.21 29.10 6.10
N THR A 28 -8.35 28.10 6.32
CA THR A 28 -7.57 27.44 5.26
C THR A 28 -8.38 26.33 4.59
N ASN A 29 -8.18 26.12 3.28
CA ASN A 29 -8.87 25.08 2.53
C ASN A 29 -8.30 23.69 2.82
N GLY A 30 -9.16 22.69 3.00
CA GLY A 30 -8.79 21.27 2.95
C GLY A 30 -9.05 20.69 1.56
N LYS A 31 -8.17 19.82 1.06
CA LYS A 31 -8.37 19.02 -0.15
C LYS A 31 -8.73 17.58 0.24
N VAL A 32 -9.65 16.98 -0.51
CA VAL A 32 -9.92 15.55 -0.51
C VAL A 32 -9.45 15.02 -1.86
N ASP A 33 -8.40 14.22 -1.85
CA ASP A 33 -7.93 13.53 -3.04
C ASP A 33 -8.54 12.12 -3.08
N LEU A 34 -9.31 11.84 -4.13
CA LEU A 34 -9.95 10.55 -4.39
C LEU A 34 -9.27 9.90 -5.59
N THR A 35 -8.70 8.72 -5.40
CA THR A 35 -8.19 7.88 -6.50
C THR A 35 -9.20 6.77 -6.77
N ILE A 36 -9.82 6.77 -7.95
CA ILE A 36 -10.68 5.69 -8.45
C ILE A 36 -9.79 4.65 -9.15
N THR A 37 -9.98 3.37 -8.84
CA THR A 37 -9.11 2.27 -9.28
C THR A 37 -9.94 1.13 -9.88
N GLU A 38 -9.29 0.21 -10.59
CA GLU A 38 -9.83 -1.12 -10.93
C GLU A 38 -10.18 -1.92 -9.64
N GLU A 39 -10.95 -3.01 -9.77
CA GLU A 39 -11.57 -3.71 -8.62
C GLU A 39 -10.55 -4.16 -7.56
N CYS A 40 -9.40 -4.75 -7.94
CA CYS A 40 -8.37 -5.17 -6.99
C CYS A 40 -7.09 -4.32 -7.13
N ARG A 41 -6.82 -3.50 -6.11
CA ARG A 41 -5.60 -2.69 -6.02
C ARG A 41 -4.70 -3.20 -4.91
N VAL A 42 -3.40 -3.28 -5.20
CA VAL A 42 -2.35 -3.61 -4.23
C VAL A 42 -1.32 -2.48 -4.21
N THR A 43 -1.11 -1.90 -3.03
CA THR A 43 -0.10 -0.86 -2.81
C THR A 43 1.15 -1.48 -2.21
N VAL A 44 2.30 -1.11 -2.76
CA VAL A 44 3.62 -1.53 -2.28
C VAL A 44 4.39 -0.29 -1.87
N GLU A 45 4.88 -0.26 -0.63
CA GLU A 45 5.71 0.84 -0.14
C GLU A 45 7.14 0.75 -0.69
N SER A 46 7.75 1.91 -0.98
CA SER A 46 9.17 1.99 -1.33
C SER A 46 10.03 2.05 -0.07
N LYS A 47 11.17 1.36 -0.08
CA LYS A 47 12.09 1.31 1.07
C LYS A 47 13.55 1.28 0.66
N SER A 48 14.43 1.84 1.49
CA SER A 48 15.88 1.77 1.34
C SER A 48 16.53 1.26 2.63
N GLU A 49 17.62 0.52 2.48
CA GLU A 49 18.39 -0.06 3.57
C GLU A 49 19.89 0.02 3.22
N SER A 50 20.77 -0.13 4.20
CA SER A 50 22.22 -0.15 3.97
C SER A 50 22.88 -1.24 4.81
N PHE A 51 23.78 -2.00 4.17
CA PHE A 51 24.48 -3.12 4.79
C PHE A 51 25.96 -3.05 4.47
N LEU A 52 26.78 -3.55 5.40
CA LEU A 52 28.15 -3.91 5.08
C LEU A 52 28.14 -5.16 4.21
N ARG A 53 29.09 -5.25 3.27
CA ARG A 53 29.26 -6.42 2.40
C ARG A 53 29.42 -7.73 3.19
N SER A 54 30.11 -7.67 4.33
CA SER A 54 30.26 -8.80 5.26
C SER A 54 28.93 -9.29 5.85
N GLY A 55 27.87 -8.48 5.81
CA GLY A 55 26.53 -8.85 6.25
C GLY A 55 25.72 -9.62 5.21
N LEU A 56 26.18 -9.78 3.97
CA LEU A 56 25.49 -10.51 2.90
C LEU A 56 25.65 -12.04 3.04
N ILE A 57 25.19 -12.56 4.17
CA ILE A 57 25.16 -13.99 4.49
C ILE A 57 23.78 -14.59 4.22
N ALA A 58 23.72 -15.90 4.02
CA ALA A 58 22.49 -16.62 3.77
C ALA A 58 21.43 -16.34 4.84
N ASN A 59 20.19 -16.13 4.40
CA ASN A 59 19.03 -15.81 5.23
C ASN A 59 19.15 -14.50 6.02
N ARG A 60 20.13 -13.65 5.73
CA ARG A 60 20.17 -12.30 6.29
C ARG A 60 18.90 -11.56 5.90
N HIS A 61 18.20 -11.06 6.90
CA HIS A 61 17.07 -10.16 6.69
C HIS A 61 17.54 -8.85 6.04
N ILE A 62 16.91 -8.51 4.92
CA ILE A 62 17.12 -7.24 4.21
C ILE A 62 16.08 -6.25 4.71
N THR A 63 14.80 -6.56 4.49
CA THR A 63 13.73 -5.63 4.86
C THR A 63 12.35 -6.30 4.88
N ASN A 64 11.39 -5.59 5.47
CA ASN A 64 9.96 -5.87 5.33
C ASN A 64 9.29 -4.76 4.51
N LEU A 65 8.38 -5.13 3.63
CA LEU A 65 7.50 -4.20 2.91
C LEU A 65 6.05 -4.42 3.36
N GLY A 66 5.38 -3.34 3.77
CA GLY A 66 3.95 -3.35 4.05
C GLY A 66 3.16 -3.43 2.75
N ILE A 67 2.23 -4.39 2.68
CA ILE A 67 1.31 -4.56 1.56
C ILE A 67 -0.10 -4.27 2.04
N GLN A 68 -0.77 -3.42 1.29
CA GLN A 68 -2.18 -3.10 1.50
C GLN A 68 -2.95 -3.36 0.23
N SER A 69 -4.05 -4.09 0.34
CA SER A 69 -4.93 -4.37 -0.78
C SER A 69 -6.37 -3.98 -0.47
N THR A 70 -7.07 -3.57 -1.52
CA THR A 70 -8.48 -3.16 -1.45
C THR A 70 -9.22 -3.64 -2.69
N GLY A 71 -10.45 -4.12 -2.47
CA GLY A 71 -11.39 -4.54 -3.52
C GLY A 71 -11.07 -5.88 -4.21
N CYS A 72 -10.09 -6.64 -3.72
CA CYS A 72 -9.85 -8.00 -4.20
C CYS A 72 -10.97 -8.93 -3.72
N GLY A 73 -11.60 -9.62 -4.67
CA GLY A 73 -12.75 -10.49 -4.46
C GLY A 73 -12.44 -11.99 -4.60
N THR A 74 -13.49 -12.80 -4.70
CA THR A 74 -13.39 -14.25 -4.95
C THR A 74 -12.66 -14.52 -6.27
N GLY A 75 -11.74 -15.48 -6.29
CA GLY A 75 -10.92 -15.79 -7.46
C GLY A 75 -9.74 -14.84 -7.69
N GLN A 76 -9.60 -13.76 -6.91
CA GLN A 76 -8.48 -12.83 -6.97
C GLN A 76 -7.60 -12.99 -5.74
N ARG A 77 -6.34 -13.37 -5.96
CA ARG A 77 -5.33 -13.52 -4.91
C ARG A 77 -4.36 -12.36 -4.98
N VAL A 78 -4.13 -11.66 -3.87
CA VAL A 78 -3.13 -10.59 -3.81
C VAL A 78 -1.77 -11.13 -4.25
N ALA A 79 -1.11 -10.43 -5.18
CA ALA A 79 0.14 -10.87 -5.77
C ALA A 79 1.12 -9.72 -5.94
N LEU A 80 2.40 -10.06 -5.87
CA LEU A 80 3.52 -9.20 -6.24
C LEU A 80 4.27 -9.84 -7.41
N LYS A 81 4.44 -9.06 -8.47
CA LYS A 81 5.27 -9.44 -9.61
C LYS A 81 6.62 -8.74 -9.51
N LEU A 82 7.69 -9.51 -9.68
CA LEU A 82 9.04 -8.97 -9.84
C LEU A 82 9.10 -8.22 -11.17
N GLY A 83 9.43 -6.93 -11.08
CA GLY A 83 9.53 -6.04 -12.22
C GLY A 83 10.75 -6.32 -13.10
N ALA A 84 10.89 -5.52 -14.16
CA ALA A 84 12.02 -5.63 -15.08
C ALA A 84 13.37 -5.55 -14.33
N GLY A 85 14.29 -6.46 -14.67
CA GLY A 85 15.60 -6.56 -14.03
C GLY A 85 15.56 -7.08 -12.59
N SER A 86 14.46 -7.71 -12.15
CA SER A 86 14.36 -8.29 -10.79
C SER A 86 14.02 -9.78 -10.77
N TYR A 87 13.89 -10.40 -11.95
CA TYR A 87 13.69 -11.83 -12.13
C TYR A 87 14.28 -12.29 -13.46
N ASP A 88 14.87 -13.48 -13.46
CA ASP A 88 15.15 -14.26 -14.67
C ASP A 88 15.15 -15.76 -14.33
N ASP A 89 14.99 -16.63 -15.32
CA ASP A 89 14.83 -18.08 -15.10
C ASP A 89 16.11 -18.77 -14.62
N THR A 90 17.27 -18.12 -14.72
CA THR A 90 18.56 -18.67 -14.25
C THR A 90 18.78 -18.39 -12.77
N ASN A 91 18.48 -17.17 -12.35
CA ASN A 91 18.81 -16.65 -11.03
C ASN A 91 17.58 -16.55 -10.12
N GLY A 92 16.37 -16.60 -10.66
CA GLY A 92 15.14 -16.27 -9.95
C GLY A 92 15.12 -14.81 -9.50
N ALA A 93 14.52 -14.55 -8.33
CA ALA A 93 14.37 -13.20 -7.77
C ALA A 93 15.71 -12.58 -7.36
N HIS A 94 16.02 -11.38 -7.87
CA HIS A 94 17.28 -10.70 -7.56
C HIS A 94 17.14 -9.19 -7.56
N MET A 95 17.99 -8.52 -6.80
CA MET A 95 18.20 -7.09 -6.92
C MET A 95 19.32 -6.83 -7.93
N THR A 96 19.14 -5.87 -8.84
CA THR A 96 20.14 -5.53 -9.84
C THR A 96 20.99 -4.36 -9.40
N HIS A 97 22.31 -4.51 -9.49
CA HIS A 97 23.28 -3.47 -9.19
C HIS A 97 23.19 -2.34 -10.23
N GLU A 98 23.60 -1.13 -9.85
CA GLU A 98 23.61 0.04 -10.73
C GLU A 98 24.52 -0.09 -11.96
N ASN A 99 25.47 -1.03 -11.97
CA ASN A 99 26.24 -1.37 -13.18
C ASN A 99 25.47 -2.22 -14.19
N GLY A 100 24.27 -2.68 -13.86
CA GLY A 100 23.38 -3.45 -14.75
C GLY A 100 23.73 -4.93 -14.89
N THR A 101 24.81 -5.42 -14.28
CA THR A 101 25.27 -6.81 -14.45
C THR A 101 25.27 -7.61 -13.15
N ASP A 102 25.70 -7.00 -12.04
CA ASP A 102 25.78 -7.72 -10.77
C ASP A 102 24.39 -7.89 -10.14
N LYS A 103 24.16 -9.08 -9.58
CA LYS A 103 22.85 -9.48 -9.05
C LYS A 103 23.00 -9.96 -7.63
N LEU A 104 22.26 -9.33 -6.71
CA LEU A 104 22.09 -9.83 -5.35
C LEU A 104 20.86 -10.73 -5.33
N LEU A 105 21.07 -12.04 -5.20
CA LEU A 105 20.00 -13.02 -5.15
C LEU A 105 19.23 -12.90 -3.84
N VAL A 106 17.91 -12.86 -3.93
CA VAL A 106 17.03 -12.76 -2.77
C VAL A 106 15.99 -13.87 -2.76
N ASN A 107 15.46 -14.16 -1.57
CA ASN A 107 14.20 -14.87 -1.41
C ASN A 107 13.15 -13.89 -0.92
N MET A 108 11.93 -14.09 -1.42
CA MET A 108 10.74 -13.31 -1.10
C MET A 108 9.70 -14.25 -0.50
N GLY A 109 8.99 -13.79 0.53
CA GLY A 109 7.86 -14.50 1.09
C GLY A 109 7.02 -13.62 1.99
N SER A 110 5.77 -13.99 2.24
CA SER A 110 4.99 -13.31 3.27
C SER A 110 5.55 -13.67 4.66
N ALA A 111 5.46 -12.74 5.61
CA ALA A 111 5.93 -12.95 6.98
C ALA A 111 5.23 -14.15 7.67
N THR A 112 4.04 -14.49 7.20
CA THR A 112 3.20 -15.59 7.68
C THR A 112 3.38 -16.89 6.90
N GLY A 113 4.16 -16.90 5.80
CA GLY A 113 4.39 -18.09 4.98
C GLY A 113 3.15 -18.59 4.23
N ASP A 114 2.14 -17.75 4.04
CA ASP A 114 0.83 -18.05 3.46
C ASP A 114 0.72 -17.77 1.96
N GLY A 115 1.84 -17.70 1.24
CA GLY A 115 1.88 -17.49 -0.21
C GLY A 115 2.78 -18.48 -0.96
N THR A 116 2.74 -18.40 -2.27
CA THR A 116 3.44 -19.29 -3.20
C THR A 116 4.22 -18.45 -4.21
N GLN A 117 5.46 -18.85 -4.46
CA GLN A 117 6.27 -18.32 -5.56
C GLN A 117 6.00 -19.16 -6.81
N ASP A 118 5.64 -18.50 -7.91
CA ASP A 118 5.49 -19.07 -9.25
C ASP A 118 6.22 -18.17 -10.26
N GLY A 119 7.41 -18.63 -10.69
CA GLY A 119 8.31 -17.84 -11.53
C GLY A 119 8.59 -16.45 -10.92
N GLY A 120 8.33 -15.40 -11.69
CA GLY A 120 8.49 -14.01 -11.29
C GLY A 120 7.38 -13.45 -10.39
N VAL A 121 6.40 -14.26 -9.97
CA VAL A 121 5.23 -13.81 -9.21
C VAL A 121 5.18 -14.51 -7.85
N TYR A 122 4.90 -13.76 -6.79
CA TYR A 122 4.52 -14.30 -5.50
C TYR A 122 3.06 -13.95 -5.22
N TYR A 123 2.21 -14.94 -4.95
CA TYR A 123 0.80 -14.70 -4.64
C TYR A 123 0.39 -15.34 -3.32
N ILE A 124 -0.55 -14.70 -2.63
CA ILE A 124 -1.14 -15.20 -1.40
C ILE A 124 -2.09 -16.36 -1.72
N ASN A 125 -2.07 -17.42 -0.91
CA ASN A 125 -2.79 -18.67 -1.22
C ASN A 125 -4.31 -18.60 -1.01
N ARG A 126 -4.80 -17.48 -0.48
CA ARG A 126 -6.22 -17.21 -0.28
C ARG A 126 -6.69 -16.06 -1.17
N ASP A 127 -7.95 -16.14 -1.54
CA ASP A 127 -8.63 -15.08 -2.29
C ASP A 127 -9.01 -13.92 -1.36
N GLY A 128 -9.30 -12.77 -1.97
CA GLY A 128 -9.75 -11.59 -1.26
C GLY A 128 -8.61 -10.67 -0.80
N ASN A 129 -8.98 -9.59 -0.13
CA ASN A 129 -8.00 -8.63 0.40
C ASN A 129 -7.03 -9.30 1.38
N TRP A 130 -5.76 -8.96 1.21
CA TRP A 130 -4.68 -9.28 2.13
C TRP A 130 -3.92 -8.00 2.50
N ASN A 131 -3.74 -7.80 3.80
CA ASN A 131 -2.91 -6.74 4.36
C ASN A 131 -1.89 -7.43 5.27
N GLY A 132 -0.61 -7.20 5.00
CA GLY A 132 0.45 -7.96 5.66
C GLY A 132 1.83 -7.43 5.33
N GLN A 133 2.84 -8.23 5.66
CA GLN A 133 4.23 -7.89 5.40
C GLN A 133 4.86 -8.93 4.47
N MET A 134 5.58 -8.43 3.48
CA MET A 134 6.49 -9.22 2.65
C MET A 134 7.89 -9.08 3.20
N VAL A 135 8.59 -10.21 3.32
CA VAL A 135 9.93 -10.33 3.87
C VAL A 135 10.89 -10.65 2.73
N PHE A 136 12.01 -9.93 2.71
CA PHE A 136 13.09 -10.13 1.75
C PHE A 136 14.36 -10.50 2.50
N ILE A 137 14.96 -11.62 2.10
CA ILE A 137 16.19 -12.13 2.71
C ILE A 137 17.24 -12.43 1.64
N VAL A 138 18.50 -12.36 2.01
CA VAL A 138 19.63 -12.75 1.16
C VAL A 138 19.58 -14.26 0.92
N ARG A 139 19.70 -14.67 -0.34
CA ARG A 139 19.79 -16.09 -0.72
C ARG A 139 21.26 -16.50 -0.84
N ASN A 140 21.66 -17.50 -0.06
CA ASN A 140 23.05 -17.98 0.04
C ASN A 140 24.05 -16.87 0.46
N ASP A 141 25.30 -17.24 0.72
CA ASP A 141 26.34 -16.26 1.02
C ASP A 141 26.78 -15.53 -0.26
N GLN A 142 26.74 -14.20 -0.23
CA GLN A 142 26.98 -13.33 -1.39
C GLN A 142 27.94 -12.17 -1.07
N GLN A 143 28.83 -12.37 -0.09
CA GLN A 143 29.80 -11.36 0.37
C GLN A 143 30.85 -10.97 -0.70
N HIS A 144 30.90 -11.64 -1.84
CA HIS A 144 31.80 -11.33 -2.95
C HIS A 144 31.28 -10.20 -3.85
N LEU A 145 29.99 -9.86 -3.76
CA LEU A 145 29.38 -8.83 -4.60
C LEU A 145 30.00 -7.45 -4.35
N PRO A 146 30.12 -6.60 -5.39
CA PRO A 146 30.64 -5.25 -5.24
C PRO A 146 29.74 -4.41 -4.33
N THR A 147 30.32 -3.35 -3.78
CA THR A 147 29.55 -2.29 -3.10
C THR A 147 28.90 -1.40 -4.13
N GLY A 148 27.69 -0.93 -3.84
CA GLY A 148 26.96 0.04 -4.64
C GLY A 148 25.46 -0.17 -4.48
N LYS A 149 24.66 0.52 -5.30
CA LYS A 149 23.21 0.46 -5.19
C LYS A 149 22.66 -0.79 -5.88
N TYR A 150 21.85 -1.56 -5.15
CA TYR A 150 21.06 -2.66 -5.67
C TYR A 150 19.57 -2.31 -5.62
N THR A 151 18.83 -2.60 -6.68
CA THR A 151 17.40 -2.26 -6.80
C THR A 151 16.55 -3.50 -7.08
N LEU A 152 15.47 -3.66 -6.32
CA LEU A 152 14.41 -4.65 -6.57
C LEU A 152 13.15 -3.91 -7.00
N ASN A 153 12.64 -4.24 -8.18
CA ASN A 153 11.39 -3.69 -8.70
C ASN A 153 10.25 -4.65 -8.38
N LEU A 154 9.15 -4.12 -7.83
CA LEU A 154 7.96 -4.87 -7.49
C LEU A 154 6.73 -4.15 -8.03
N GLU A 155 5.83 -4.92 -8.61
CA GLU A 155 4.54 -4.46 -9.10
C GLU A 155 3.44 -5.18 -8.31
N GLY A 156 2.56 -4.41 -7.66
CA GLY A 156 1.40 -4.94 -6.96
C GLY A 156 0.26 -5.25 -7.92
N GLY A 157 -0.36 -6.41 -7.77
CA GLY A 157 -1.51 -6.82 -8.58
C GLY A 157 -2.23 -8.02 -7.97
N PHE A 158 -2.90 -8.79 -8.81
CA PHE A 158 -3.57 -10.01 -8.37
C PHE A 158 -3.31 -11.18 -9.31
N TRP A 159 -3.41 -12.37 -8.74
CA TRP A 159 -3.31 -13.65 -9.44
C TRP A 159 -4.70 -14.28 -9.54
N THR A 160 -5.04 -14.72 -10.74
CA THR A 160 -6.22 -15.53 -11.02
C THR A 160 -5.77 -16.90 -11.50
N LYS A 161 -6.52 -17.94 -11.15
CA LYS A 161 -6.35 -19.26 -11.77
C LYS A 161 -7.02 -19.33 -13.13
#